data_AF-J9EHK6-F1
#
_entry.id   AF-J9EHK6-F1
#
_cell.length_a   1.000
_cell.length_b   1.000
_cell.length_c   1.000
_cell.angle_alpha   90.00
_cell.angle_beta   90.00
_cell.angle_gamma   90.00
#
_symmetry.space_group_name_H-M   'P 1'
#
loop_
_entity.id
_entity.type
_entity.pdbx_description
1 polymer ?
#
loop_
_entity_poly.entity_id
_entity_poly.type
_entity_poly.pdbx_seq_one_letter_code
_entity_poly.pdbx_strand_id
1 'polypeptide(L)'
;MNLPLSKLYVSHTGTIEDDGHGMLQVDFANEYIGGGVLGSGCVQEEIRFLICPEMIVSMILCERMHHNEAIVICGAERFSDYNGYGPSFRWRPMEKVDSFPRDRFNRLCCELVAIDALPFYNKHEQFNIDLVNRELLKAYVGFAVNDGTMKPVATGNWGCGVFGGDLHLKSLIQLMASSAQKRCLCYFTFGNLKFAENFTEIYKMLVQADITVRQLYDIVNGYCCEYDKNSSPPLFEYISWKIKENTVYP
;
A
#
# COMPACT_ATOMS: atom_id res chain seq x y z
N MET A 1 -15.44 5.13 15.56
CA MET A 1 -14.24 5.41 16.37
C MET A 1 -13.59 6.68 15.82
N ASN A 2 -13.38 7.70 16.65
CA ASN A 2 -12.72 8.96 16.26
C ASN A 2 -11.21 8.81 16.42
N LEU A 3 -10.56 8.04 15.54
CA LEU A 3 -9.11 7.84 15.58
C LEU A 3 -8.41 8.98 14.82
N PRO A 4 -7.29 9.52 15.32
CA PRO A 4 -6.46 10.46 14.55
C PRO A 4 -5.78 9.74 13.39
N LEU A 5 -5.34 10.51 12.38
CA LEU A 5 -4.49 9.98 11.32
C LEU A 5 -3.10 9.64 11.85
N SER A 6 -2.56 8.50 11.43
CA SER A 6 -1.18 8.09 11.74
C SER A 6 -0.16 9.00 11.05
N LYS A 7 1.07 9.02 11.58
CA LYS A 7 2.19 9.69 10.91
C LYS A 7 2.38 9.13 9.50
N LEU A 8 2.45 10.02 8.51
CA LEU A 8 2.74 9.71 7.12
C LEU A 8 4.13 10.21 6.75
N TYR A 9 4.91 9.36 6.09
CA TYR A 9 6.12 9.72 5.36
C TYR A 9 5.90 9.37 3.89
N VAL A 10 6.12 10.31 2.97
CA VAL A 10 5.98 10.07 1.53
C VAL A 10 7.33 10.35 0.86
N SER A 11 7.80 9.40 0.06
CA SER A 11 9.04 9.53 -0.70
C SER A 11 8.82 9.20 -2.17
N HIS A 12 9.38 10.02 -3.06
CA HIS A 12 9.41 9.70 -4.49
C HIS A 12 10.64 8.90 -4.90
N THR A 13 11.65 8.80 -4.04
CA THR A 13 12.83 7.96 -4.23
C THR A 13 12.77 6.74 -3.32
N GLY A 14 13.56 5.72 -3.66
CA GLY A 14 13.64 4.50 -2.88
C GLY A 14 12.54 3.50 -3.19
N THR A 15 12.65 2.34 -2.56
CA THR A 15 11.78 1.17 -2.77
C THR A 15 11.36 0.57 -1.43
N ILE A 16 10.35 -0.31 -1.47
CA ILE A 16 9.85 -0.98 -0.27
C ILE A 16 10.93 -1.92 0.30
N GLU A 17 11.62 -2.64 -0.58
CA GLU A 17 12.63 -3.63 -0.25
C GLU A 17 13.96 -3.04 0.22
N ASP A 18 14.38 -1.89 -0.33
CA ASP A 18 15.68 -1.27 -0.01
C ASP A 18 15.58 -0.24 1.12
N ASP A 19 14.45 0.48 1.25
CA ASP A 19 14.30 1.57 2.23
C ASP A 19 13.30 1.22 3.35
N GLY A 20 12.55 0.14 3.21
CA GLY A 20 11.57 -0.33 4.18
C GLY A 20 12.12 -1.31 5.22
N HIS A 21 13.43 -1.35 5.47
CA HIS A 21 14.02 -2.30 6.42
C HIS A 21 13.46 -2.13 7.84
N GLY A 22 13.12 -3.26 8.48
CA GLY A 22 12.51 -3.28 9.81
C GLY A 22 11.04 -2.82 9.86
N MET A 23 10.45 -2.47 8.72
CA MET A 23 9.04 -2.14 8.57
C MET A 23 8.23 -3.37 8.13
N LEU A 24 6.90 -3.28 8.21
CA LEU A 24 5.99 -4.23 7.56
C LEU A 24 5.92 -3.88 6.07
N GLN A 25 6.54 -4.69 5.22
CA GLN A 25 6.67 -4.44 3.78
C GLN A 25 5.46 -5.00 3.02
N VAL A 26 4.79 -4.16 2.25
CA VAL A 26 3.59 -4.58 1.50
C VAL A 26 3.99 -5.21 0.17
N ASP A 27 3.48 -6.40 -0.07
CA ASP A 27 3.46 -7.07 -1.36
C ASP A 27 2.13 -6.78 -2.07
N PHE A 28 2.19 -6.21 -3.27
CA PHE A 28 1.03 -5.84 -4.09
C PHE A 28 0.52 -7.05 -4.84
N ALA A 29 -0.03 -7.97 -4.07
CA ALA A 29 -0.26 -9.33 -4.48
C ALA A 29 -1.40 -9.51 -5.48
N ASN A 30 -1.38 -10.65 -6.15
CA ASN A 30 -2.57 -11.29 -6.70
C ASN A 30 -3.34 -12.04 -5.59
N GLU A 31 -4.64 -12.28 -5.77
CA GLU A 31 -5.42 -13.10 -4.83
C GLU A 31 -4.88 -14.54 -4.71
N TYR A 32 -4.19 -15.03 -5.75
CA TYR A 32 -3.31 -16.19 -5.69
C TYR A 32 -1.87 -15.70 -5.49
N ILE A 33 -1.35 -15.88 -4.28
CA ILE A 33 -0.03 -15.40 -3.86
C ILE A 33 1.07 -15.77 -4.86
N GLY A 34 2.00 -14.85 -5.11
CA GLY A 34 3.09 -14.99 -6.06
C GLY A 34 2.70 -14.71 -7.51
N GLY A 35 1.40 -14.53 -7.81
CA GLY A 35 0.90 -14.08 -9.09
C GLY A 35 1.48 -14.86 -10.28
N GLY A 36 2.11 -14.13 -11.20
CA GLY A 36 2.69 -14.69 -12.41
C GLY A 36 4.16 -15.13 -12.30
N VAL A 37 4.73 -15.31 -11.10
CA VAL A 37 6.19 -15.49 -10.92
C VAL A 37 6.75 -16.71 -11.63
N LEU A 38 5.96 -17.78 -11.78
CA LEU A 38 6.32 -18.99 -12.53
C LEU A 38 5.93 -18.92 -14.03
N GLY A 39 5.38 -17.80 -14.47
CA GLY A 39 4.91 -17.54 -15.82
C GLY A 39 5.59 -16.31 -16.41
N SER A 40 4.78 -15.33 -16.83
CA SER A 40 5.23 -14.10 -17.49
C SER A 40 5.15 -12.85 -16.60
N GLY A 41 4.79 -13.00 -15.32
CA GLY A 41 4.69 -11.88 -14.39
C GLY A 41 6.06 -11.29 -14.08
N CYS A 42 6.16 -9.97 -14.04
CA CYS A 42 7.41 -9.25 -13.77
C CYS A 42 7.13 -7.83 -13.25
N VAL A 43 6.16 -7.73 -12.35
CA VAL A 43 5.84 -6.47 -11.66
C VAL A 43 6.23 -6.62 -10.19
N GLN A 44 5.69 -5.79 -9.29
CA GLN A 44 6.19 -5.67 -7.92
C GLN A 44 6.18 -7.01 -7.15
N GLU A 45 5.08 -7.77 -7.20
CA GLU A 45 4.97 -9.08 -6.52
C GLU A 45 5.98 -10.08 -7.08
N GLU A 46 6.00 -10.30 -8.40
CA GLU A 46 6.89 -11.32 -8.97
C GLU A 46 8.37 -10.95 -8.82
N ILE A 47 8.72 -9.68 -8.95
CA ILE A 47 10.09 -9.22 -8.71
C ILE A 47 10.47 -9.51 -7.26
N ARG A 48 9.58 -9.26 -6.29
CA ARG A 48 9.86 -9.54 -4.89
C ARG A 48 10.09 -11.04 -4.64
N PHE A 49 9.27 -11.89 -5.25
CA PHE A 49 9.41 -13.35 -5.16
C PHE A 49 10.68 -13.86 -5.87
N LEU A 50 11.16 -13.20 -6.92
CA LEU A 50 12.40 -13.58 -7.59
C LEU A 50 13.65 -13.21 -6.79
N ILE A 51 13.66 -12.05 -6.13
CA ILE A 51 14.79 -11.66 -5.28
C ILE A 51 14.76 -12.34 -3.90
N CYS A 52 13.57 -12.76 -3.43
CA CYS A 52 13.34 -13.53 -2.21
C CYS A 52 12.67 -14.89 -2.52
N PRO A 53 13.35 -15.83 -3.21
CA PRO A 53 12.76 -17.07 -3.72
C PRO A 53 12.15 -17.99 -2.67
N GLU A 54 12.52 -17.86 -1.40
CA GLU A 54 11.88 -18.59 -0.30
C GLU A 54 10.36 -18.30 -0.21
N MET A 55 9.92 -17.13 -0.71
CA MET A 55 8.50 -16.76 -0.76
C MET A 55 7.69 -17.63 -1.73
N ILE A 56 8.31 -18.24 -2.75
CA ILE A 56 7.63 -19.06 -3.76
C ILE A 56 6.95 -20.29 -3.12
N VAL A 57 7.44 -20.81 -2.00
CA VAL A 57 6.79 -21.93 -1.29
C VAL A 57 5.36 -21.59 -0.86
N SER A 58 5.04 -20.31 -0.64
CA SER A 58 3.69 -19.88 -0.28
C SER A 58 2.65 -20.22 -1.35
N MET A 59 3.04 -20.30 -2.62
CA MET A 59 2.15 -20.66 -3.73
C MET A 59 1.57 -22.07 -3.60
N ILE A 60 2.25 -22.95 -2.85
CA ILE A 60 1.80 -24.33 -2.60
C ILE A 60 1.02 -24.42 -1.27
N LEU A 61 1.36 -23.57 -0.30
CA LEU A 61 0.84 -23.64 1.06
C LEU A 61 -0.45 -22.84 1.26
N CYS A 62 -0.64 -21.76 0.50
CA CYS A 62 -1.72 -20.81 0.68
C CYS A 62 -2.78 -20.97 -0.42
N GLU A 63 -4.04 -21.09 -0.01
CA GLU A 63 -5.19 -20.99 -0.92
C GLU A 63 -5.41 -19.54 -1.38
N ARG A 64 -6.26 -19.35 -2.39
CA ARG A 64 -6.71 -18.03 -2.85
C ARG A 64 -7.25 -17.20 -1.69
N MET A 65 -6.72 -15.99 -1.52
CA MET A 65 -7.15 -15.07 -0.47
C MET A 65 -8.61 -14.62 -0.68
N HIS A 66 -9.43 -14.72 0.36
CA HIS A 66 -10.72 -14.04 0.43
C HIS A 66 -10.54 -12.53 0.73
N HIS A 67 -11.61 -11.74 0.58
CA HIS A 67 -11.57 -10.28 0.78
C HIS A 67 -11.13 -9.84 2.19
N ASN A 68 -11.29 -10.71 3.18
CA ASN A 68 -10.96 -10.48 4.59
C ASN A 68 -9.69 -11.22 5.04
N GLU A 69 -8.85 -11.67 4.10
CA GLU A 69 -7.62 -12.43 4.39
C GLU A 69 -6.38 -11.69 3.88
N ALA A 70 -5.23 -11.98 4.47
CA ALA A 70 -3.93 -11.53 4.02
C ALA A 70 -2.89 -12.59 4.41
N ILE A 71 -1.78 -12.66 3.67
CA ILE A 71 -0.71 -13.63 3.95
C ILE A 71 0.50 -12.87 4.48
N VAL A 72 1.02 -13.31 5.63
CA VAL A 72 2.23 -12.74 6.23
C VAL A 72 3.38 -13.72 6.08
N ILE A 73 4.50 -13.25 5.52
CA ILE A 73 5.72 -14.04 5.36
C ILE A 73 6.82 -13.37 6.20
N CYS A 74 7.38 -14.11 7.16
CA CYS A 74 8.43 -13.62 8.03
C CYS A 74 9.74 -14.38 7.79
N GLY A 75 10.83 -13.65 7.56
CA GLY A 75 12.17 -14.19 7.53
C GLY A 75 12.70 -14.60 6.17
N ALA A 76 11.98 -14.29 5.08
CA ALA A 76 12.46 -14.55 3.73
C ALA A 76 13.74 -13.74 3.43
N GLU A 77 14.78 -14.43 3.00
CA GLU A 77 16.08 -13.85 2.66
C GLU A 77 16.08 -13.31 1.22
N ARG A 78 16.77 -12.19 1.00
CA ARG A 78 17.03 -11.66 -0.35
C ARG A 78 18.34 -12.25 -0.87
N PHE A 79 18.30 -12.82 -2.07
CA PHE A 79 19.43 -13.49 -2.72
C PHE A 79 19.92 -12.77 -3.97
N SER A 80 19.15 -11.84 -4.52
CA SER A 80 19.49 -11.14 -5.78
C SER A 80 19.18 -9.65 -5.70
N ASP A 81 19.97 -8.87 -6.42
CA ASP A 81 19.66 -7.49 -6.77
C ASP A 81 19.05 -7.43 -8.16
N TYR A 82 18.54 -6.26 -8.54
CA TYR A 82 17.99 -6.06 -9.87
C TYR A 82 18.07 -4.60 -10.32
N ASN A 83 17.85 -4.40 -11.61
CA ASN A 83 17.52 -3.10 -12.21
C ASN A 83 16.22 -3.24 -12.99
N GLY A 84 15.55 -2.11 -13.22
CA GLY A 84 14.40 -2.04 -14.12
C GLY A 84 13.15 -2.71 -13.53
N TYR A 85 12.09 -2.71 -14.33
CA TYR A 85 10.76 -3.18 -13.95
C TYR A 85 10.01 -3.65 -15.20
N GLY A 86 9.17 -4.68 -15.09
CA GLY A 86 8.46 -5.24 -16.24
C GLY A 86 9.42 -5.63 -17.37
N PRO A 87 9.20 -5.19 -18.62
CA PRO A 87 10.07 -5.53 -19.77
C PRO A 87 11.55 -5.15 -19.60
N SER A 88 11.83 -4.14 -18.76
CA SER A 88 13.19 -3.64 -18.49
C SER A 88 13.90 -4.36 -17.35
N PHE A 89 13.22 -5.27 -16.63
CA PHE A 89 13.78 -5.98 -15.50
C PHE A 89 15.04 -6.77 -15.90
N ARG A 90 16.11 -6.61 -15.13
CA ARG A 90 17.37 -7.33 -15.30
C ARG A 90 17.92 -7.73 -13.94
N TRP A 91 18.28 -9.00 -13.80
CA TRP A 91 19.00 -9.51 -12.65
C TRP A 91 20.34 -8.77 -12.46
N ARG A 92 20.72 -8.59 -11.19
CA ARG A 92 22.06 -8.17 -10.78
C ARG A 92 22.56 -9.02 -9.62
N PRO A 93 23.89 -9.20 -9.49
CA PRO A 93 24.45 -9.79 -8.29
C PRO A 93 24.23 -8.86 -7.09
N MET A 94 23.96 -9.44 -5.92
CA MET A 94 23.98 -8.70 -4.65
C MET A 94 25.40 -8.18 -4.41
N GLU A 95 25.56 -6.86 -4.29
CA GLU A 95 26.88 -6.25 -4.00
C GLU A 95 27.26 -6.41 -2.51
N LYS A 96 26.26 -6.57 -1.63
CA LYS A 96 26.44 -6.87 -0.20
C LYS A 96 25.42 -7.90 0.24
N VAL A 97 25.84 -8.91 1.00
CA VAL A 97 24.90 -9.73 1.76
C VAL A 97 24.44 -8.90 2.94
N ASP A 98 23.17 -8.54 2.98
CA ASP A 98 22.63 -7.79 4.09
C ASP A 98 22.76 -8.59 5.38
N SER A 99 23.50 -8.04 6.34
CA SER A 99 23.59 -8.60 7.70
C SER A 99 22.37 -8.19 8.51
N PHE A 100 21.19 -8.67 8.09
CA PHE A 100 19.97 -8.38 8.86
C PHE A 100 19.99 -9.12 10.19
N PRO A 101 19.50 -8.48 11.27
CA PRO A 101 19.36 -9.17 12.54
C PRO A 101 18.36 -10.32 12.39
N ARG A 102 18.59 -11.37 13.17
CA ARG A 102 17.65 -12.49 13.31
C ARG A 102 16.91 -12.38 14.64
N ASP A 103 15.65 -12.79 14.65
CA ASP A 103 14.84 -12.82 15.86
C ASP A 103 15.14 -14.04 16.74
N ARG A 104 14.40 -14.18 17.86
CA ARG A 104 14.56 -15.32 18.80
C ARG A 104 14.26 -16.70 18.19
N PHE A 105 13.61 -16.75 17.03
CA PHE A 105 13.31 -17.97 16.28
C PHE A 105 14.27 -18.17 15.09
N ASN A 106 15.35 -17.40 15.04
CA ASN A 106 16.36 -17.42 13.99
C ASN A 106 15.84 -17.02 12.59
N ARG A 107 14.71 -16.31 12.52
CA ARG A 107 14.18 -15.75 11.28
C ARG A 107 14.83 -14.40 11.02
N LEU A 108 15.10 -14.04 9.76
CA LEU A 108 15.51 -12.68 9.44
C LEU A 108 14.42 -11.69 9.87
N CYS A 109 14.81 -10.53 10.39
CA CYS A 109 13.89 -9.45 10.75
C CYS A 109 13.38 -8.71 9.49
N CYS A 110 12.83 -9.47 8.54
CA CYS A 110 12.14 -9.01 7.35
C CYS A 110 10.72 -9.59 7.38
N GLU A 111 9.72 -8.73 7.29
CA GLU A 111 8.32 -9.11 7.42
C GLU A 111 7.55 -8.51 6.26
N LEU A 112 6.89 -9.38 5.50
CA LEU A 112 6.06 -9.02 4.36
C LEU A 112 4.61 -9.35 4.63
N VAL A 113 3.72 -8.51 4.11
CA VAL A 113 2.30 -8.83 4.02
C VAL A 113 1.82 -8.70 2.59
N ALA A 114 1.23 -9.78 2.09
CA ALA A 114 0.59 -9.85 0.79
C ALA A 114 -0.88 -9.48 0.92
N ILE A 115 -1.30 -8.46 0.16
CA ILE A 115 -2.69 -8.03 0.05
C ILE A 115 -3.04 -7.81 -1.42
N ASP A 116 -4.11 -8.44 -1.89
CA ASP A 116 -4.59 -8.29 -3.26
C ASP A 116 -5.56 -7.12 -3.42
N ALA A 117 -5.29 -6.22 -4.37
CA ALA A 117 -6.24 -5.18 -4.76
C ALA A 117 -7.23 -5.70 -5.82
N LEU A 118 -8.41 -5.08 -5.93
CA LEU A 118 -9.33 -5.38 -7.02
C LEU A 118 -8.78 -4.84 -8.36
N PRO A 119 -8.90 -5.61 -9.47
CA PRO A 119 -8.62 -5.08 -10.80
C PRO A 119 -9.79 -4.22 -11.31
N PHE A 120 -9.47 -3.02 -11.80
CA PHE A 120 -10.43 -2.08 -12.38
C PHE A 120 -10.11 -1.80 -13.85
N TYR A 121 -10.84 -2.45 -14.76
CA TYR A 121 -10.75 -2.17 -16.20
C TYR A 121 -11.39 -0.83 -16.56
N ASN A 122 -12.43 -0.46 -15.83
CA ASN A 122 -13.03 0.86 -15.86
C ASN A 122 -12.68 1.59 -14.57
N LYS A 123 -11.72 2.52 -14.66
CA LYS A 123 -11.21 3.29 -13.52
C LYS A 123 -12.28 4.06 -12.73
N HIS A 124 -13.48 4.25 -13.27
CA HIS A 124 -14.56 4.97 -12.60
C HIS A 124 -15.31 4.09 -11.58
N GLU A 125 -15.28 2.76 -11.76
CA GLU A 125 -16.01 1.83 -10.89
C GLU A 125 -15.51 1.83 -9.45
N GLN A 126 -14.22 2.11 -9.25
CA GLN A 126 -13.61 2.13 -7.92
C GLN A 126 -14.14 3.23 -6.99
N PHE A 127 -14.81 4.26 -7.52
CA PHE A 127 -15.50 5.29 -6.74
C PHE A 127 -16.92 4.85 -6.34
N ASN A 128 -17.05 3.57 -5.99
CA ASN A 128 -18.22 2.97 -5.37
C ASN A 128 -17.87 2.61 -3.93
N ILE A 129 -18.73 2.99 -2.98
CA ILE A 129 -18.41 2.85 -1.55
C ILE A 129 -18.22 1.40 -1.11
N ASP A 130 -18.91 0.43 -1.71
CA ASP A 130 -18.74 -0.99 -1.38
C ASP A 130 -17.36 -1.50 -1.81
N LEU A 131 -16.87 -1.03 -2.96
CA LEU A 131 -15.54 -1.35 -3.45
C LEU A 131 -14.46 -0.64 -2.62
N VAL A 132 -14.69 0.61 -2.21
CA VAL A 132 -13.82 1.31 -1.25
C VAL A 132 -13.75 0.55 0.08
N ASN A 133 -14.89 0.08 0.59
CA ASN A 133 -14.97 -0.70 1.82
C ASN A 133 -14.20 -2.02 1.71
N ARG A 134 -14.29 -2.71 0.56
CA ARG A 134 -13.52 -3.93 0.30
C ARG A 134 -12.02 -3.65 0.39
N GLU A 135 -11.54 -2.62 -0.29
CA GLU A 135 -10.10 -2.29 -0.31
C GLU A 135 -9.60 -1.81 1.06
N LEU A 136 -10.43 -1.04 1.78
CA LEU A 136 -10.16 -0.63 3.16
C LEU A 136 -10.08 -1.83 4.11
N LEU A 137 -11.01 -2.79 4.00
CA LEU A 137 -10.98 -4.02 4.79
C LEU A 137 -9.72 -4.84 4.52
N LYS A 138 -9.37 -5.01 3.24
CA LYS A 138 -8.18 -5.77 2.82
C LYS A 138 -6.90 -5.16 3.39
N ALA A 139 -6.70 -3.86 3.21
CA ALA A 139 -5.55 -3.15 3.79
C ALA A 139 -5.57 -3.19 5.33
N TYR A 140 -6.74 -3.02 5.94
CA TYR A 140 -6.90 -3.09 7.39
C TYR A 140 -6.49 -4.45 7.97
N VAL A 141 -6.91 -5.56 7.34
CA VAL A 141 -6.53 -6.92 7.74
C VAL A 141 -5.05 -7.15 7.52
N GLY A 142 -4.50 -6.73 6.37
CA GLY A 142 -3.06 -6.86 6.10
C GLY A 142 -2.20 -6.10 7.11
N PHE A 143 -2.65 -4.94 7.58
CA PHE A 143 -1.90 -4.16 8.57
C PHE A 143 -2.13 -4.60 10.02
N ALA A 144 -3.05 -5.55 10.25
CA ALA A 144 -3.40 -6.08 11.56
C ALA A 144 -2.40 -7.14 12.10
N VAL A 145 -1.19 -7.21 11.53
CA VAL A 145 -0.17 -8.17 11.96
C VAL A 145 0.11 -8.00 13.45
N ASN A 146 -0.10 -9.05 14.23
CA ASN A 146 0.03 -9.02 15.68
C ASN A 146 1.34 -9.69 16.12
N ASP A 147 2.45 -9.00 15.89
CA ASP A 147 3.79 -9.45 16.29
C ASP A 147 4.26 -8.79 17.61
N GLY A 148 3.35 -8.08 18.30
CA GLY A 148 3.65 -7.30 19.49
C GLY A 148 4.42 -5.99 19.21
N THR A 149 4.57 -5.61 17.94
CA THR A 149 5.24 -4.38 17.52
C THR A 149 4.28 -3.44 16.79
N MET A 150 4.62 -2.14 16.79
CA MET A 150 3.92 -1.11 16.01
C MET A 150 4.79 -0.62 14.85
N LYS A 151 5.50 -1.56 14.19
CA LYS A 151 6.36 -1.22 13.05
C LYS A 151 5.58 -0.40 12.01
N PRO A 152 6.21 0.63 11.41
CA PRO A 152 5.63 1.32 10.26
C PRO A 152 5.29 0.34 9.14
N VAL A 153 4.33 0.71 8.31
CA VAL A 153 4.00 0.01 7.06
C VAL A 153 4.78 0.66 5.93
N ALA A 154 5.63 -0.09 5.23
CA ALA A 154 6.30 0.33 4.01
C ALA A 154 5.48 -0.14 2.80
N THR A 155 4.90 0.81 2.06
CA THR A 155 3.99 0.54 0.95
C THR A 155 4.16 1.56 -0.18
N GLY A 156 3.26 1.56 -1.16
CA GLY A 156 3.22 2.51 -2.25
C GLY A 156 1.93 2.39 -3.04
N ASN A 157 2.05 2.46 -4.37
CA ASN A 157 0.95 2.49 -5.34
C ASN A 157 0.21 1.14 -5.52
N TRP A 158 -0.24 0.55 -4.40
CA TRP A 158 -0.94 -0.73 -4.31
C TRP A 158 -2.18 -0.76 -5.23
N GLY A 159 -2.18 -1.68 -6.19
CA GLY A 159 -3.27 -1.86 -7.15
C GLY A 159 -3.38 -0.79 -8.25
N CYS A 160 -2.45 0.18 -8.32
CA CYS A 160 -2.55 1.30 -9.28
C CYS A 160 -1.82 1.09 -10.62
N GLY A 161 -1.08 -0.01 -10.75
CA GLY A 161 -0.41 -0.39 -11.99
C GLY A 161 -1.33 -1.19 -12.92
N VAL A 162 -1.01 -2.47 -13.10
CA VAL A 162 -1.78 -3.40 -13.96
C VAL A 162 -3.27 -3.47 -13.55
N PHE A 163 -3.59 -3.25 -12.27
CA PHE A 163 -4.95 -3.32 -11.74
C PHE A 163 -5.74 -2.01 -11.85
N GLY A 164 -5.16 -0.92 -12.40
CA GLY A 164 -5.92 0.27 -12.80
C GLY A 164 -6.50 1.12 -11.66
N GLY A 165 -6.09 0.89 -10.41
CA GLY A 165 -6.51 1.68 -9.26
C GLY A 165 -6.04 3.14 -9.34
N ASP A 166 -6.84 4.05 -8.77
CA ASP A 166 -6.53 5.47 -8.64
C ASP A 166 -5.59 5.71 -7.46
N LEU A 167 -4.51 6.46 -7.72
CA LEU A 167 -3.47 6.75 -6.73
C LEU A 167 -4.00 7.55 -5.54
N HIS A 168 -4.88 8.52 -5.78
CA HIS A 168 -5.43 9.38 -4.73
C HIS A 168 -6.32 8.57 -3.79
N LEU A 169 -7.19 7.73 -4.34
CA LEU A 169 -8.08 6.88 -3.56
C LEU A 169 -7.30 5.81 -2.78
N LYS A 170 -6.41 5.07 -3.45
CA LYS A 170 -5.65 3.97 -2.82
C LYS A 170 -4.70 4.46 -1.72
N SER A 171 -4.09 5.63 -1.88
CA SER A 171 -3.23 6.22 -0.85
C SER A 171 -4.00 6.61 0.42
N LEU A 172 -5.21 7.18 0.28
CA LEU A 172 -6.07 7.51 1.42
C LEU A 172 -6.67 6.28 2.10
N ILE A 173 -7.03 5.24 1.33
CA ILE A 173 -7.46 3.95 1.88
C ILE A 173 -6.37 3.35 2.78
N GLN A 174 -5.13 3.33 2.31
CA GLN A 174 -4.00 2.83 3.08
C GLN A 174 -3.71 3.70 4.32
N LEU A 175 -3.84 5.03 4.21
CA LEU A 175 -3.73 5.94 5.35
C LEU A 175 -4.80 5.66 6.42
N MET A 176 -6.06 5.46 6.02
CA MET A 176 -7.12 5.11 6.96
C MET A 176 -6.88 3.75 7.63
N ALA A 177 -6.49 2.73 6.85
CA ALA A 177 -6.19 1.39 7.36
C ALA A 177 -5.03 1.40 8.37
N SER A 178 -3.91 2.05 8.03
CA SER A 178 -2.74 2.18 8.90
C SER A 178 -3.04 2.96 10.17
N SER A 179 -3.82 4.05 10.06
CA SER A 179 -4.30 4.82 11.21
C SER A 179 -5.15 3.98 12.15
N ALA A 180 -6.06 3.16 11.60
CA ALA A 180 -6.89 2.26 12.38
C ALA A 180 -6.07 1.18 13.11
N GLN A 181 -4.96 0.74 12.51
CA GLN A 181 -3.98 -0.17 13.13
C GLN A 181 -2.92 0.56 13.96
N LYS A 182 -3.00 1.89 14.09
CA LYS A 182 -2.04 2.74 14.83
C LYS A 182 -0.59 2.57 14.37
N ARG A 183 -0.37 2.27 13.09
CA ARG A 183 0.96 2.14 12.47
C ARG A 183 1.27 3.38 11.64
N CYS A 184 2.52 3.85 11.68
CA CYS A 184 2.96 4.88 10.73
C CYS A 184 2.89 4.34 9.30
N LEU A 185 2.60 5.20 8.32
CA LEU A 185 2.61 4.83 6.89
C LEU A 185 3.84 5.46 6.22
N CYS A 186 4.70 4.64 5.65
CA CYS A 186 5.81 5.03 4.79
C CYS A 186 5.44 4.68 3.34
N TYR A 187 5.19 5.70 2.53
CA TYR A 187 4.62 5.57 1.19
C TYR A 187 5.64 5.94 0.12
N PHE A 188 6.00 4.98 -0.73
CA PHE A 188 6.93 5.15 -1.86
C PHE A 188 6.14 5.34 -3.16
N THR A 189 6.39 6.45 -3.87
CA THR A 189 5.65 6.80 -5.11
C THR A 189 6.38 6.38 -6.39
N PHE A 190 7.54 5.73 -6.26
CA PHE A 190 8.33 5.14 -7.35
C PHE A 190 8.65 6.14 -8.48
N GLY A 191 9.28 7.26 -8.13
CA GLY A 191 9.71 8.32 -9.05
C GLY A 191 8.67 9.41 -9.28
N ASN A 192 7.41 9.24 -8.84
CA ASN A 192 6.36 10.24 -9.04
C ASN A 192 6.45 11.37 -8.00
N LEU A 193 7.37 12.31 -8.23
CA LEU A 193 7.59 13.48 -7.37
C LEU A 193 6.33 14.32 -7.19
N LYS A 194 5.62 14.64 -8.28
CA LYS A 194 4.40 15.45 -8.23
C LYS A 194 3.32 14.83 -7.33
N PHE A 195 3.11 13.52 -7.43
CA PHE A 195 2.16 12.84 -6.55
C PHE A 195 2.64 12.83 -5.09
N ALA A 196 3.94 12.65 -4.84
CA ALA A 196 4.49 12.69 -3.48
C ALA A 196 4.27 14.05 -2.80
N GLU A 197 4.52 15.14 -3.54
CA GLU A 197 4.27 16.51 -3.07
C GLU A 197 2.79 16.74 -2.79
N ASN A 198 1.92 16.40 -3.74
CA ASN A 198 0.47 16.54 -3.58
C ASN A 198 -0.07 15.73 -2.38
N PHE A 199 0.37 14.48 -2.19
CA PHE A 199 -0.09 13.67 -1.08
C PHE A 199 0.40 14.23 0.27
N THR A 200 1.63 14.72 0.30
CA THR A 200 2.18 15.40 1.49
C THR A 200 1.40 16.66 1.83
N GLU A 201 0.99 17.46 0.84
CA GLU A 201 0.19 18.67 1.05
C GLU A 201 -1.20 18.34 1.59
N ILE A 202 -1.91 17.38 0.99
CA ILE A 202 -3.22 16.93 1.47
C ILE A 202 -3.14 16.38 2.88
N TYR A 203 -2.12 15.57 3.18
CA TYR A 203 -1.91 15.06 4.52
C TYR A 203 -1.71 16.20 5.54
N LYS A 204 -0.92 17.23 5.21
CA LYS A 204 -0.74 18.41 6.07
C LYS A 204 -2.07 19.13 6.32
N MET A 205 -2.90 19.31 5.28
CA MET A 205 -4.22 19.93 5.43
C MET A 205 -5.13 19.10 6.34
N LEU A 206 -5.18 17.78 6.16
CA LEU A 206 -5.97 16.88 6.99
C LEU A 206 -5.55 16.94 8.47
N VAL A 207 -4.23 16.92 8.73
CA VAL A 207 -3.69 17.00 10.10
C VAL A 207 -3.94 18.37 10.73
N GLN A 208 -3.77 19.46 9.98
CA GLN A 208 -4.01 20.82 10.47
C GLN A 208 -5.48 21.08 10.83
N ALA A 209 -6.40 20.41 10.14
CA ALA A 209 -7.84 20.48 10.41
C ALA A 209 -8.33 19.41 11.41
N ASP A 210 -7.41 18.71 12.11
CA ASP A 210 -7.70 17.66 13.08
C ASP A 210 -8.68 16.58 12.54
N ILE A 211 -8.58 16.26 11.24
CA ILE A 211 -9.45 15.29 10.58
C ILE A 211 -9.17 13.89 11.14
N THR A 212 -10.21 13.25 11.65
CA THR A 212 -10.18 11.86 12.10
C THR A 212 -10.34 10.89 10.93
N VAL A 213 -9.97 9.62 11.15
CA VAL A 213 -10.20 8.53 10.19
C VAL A 213 -11.67 8.45 9.76
N ARG A 214 -12.60 8.65 10.70
CA ARG A 214 -14.04 8.66 10.42
C ARG A 214 -14.41 9.80 9.47
N GLN A 215 -13.96 11.02 9.76
CA GLN A 215 -14.26 12.17 8.91
C GLN A 215 -13.62 12.03 7.52
N LEU A 216 -12.41 11.50 7.42
CA LEU A 216 -11.78 11.22 6.12
C LEU A 216 -12.60 10.19 5.33
N TYR A 217 -13.07 9.13 5.97
CA TYR A 217 -13.97 8.16 5.36
C TYR A 217 -15.27 8.82 4.88
N ASP A 218 -15.89 9.65 5.72
CA ASP A 218 -17.12 10.36 5.37
C ASP A 218 -16.93 11.29 4.16
N ILE A 219 -15.78 11.97 4.03
CA ILE A 219 -15.43 12.79 2.86
C ILE A 219 -15.27 11.93 1.61
N VAL A 220 -14.55 10.80 1.70
CA VAL A 220 -14.38 9.87 0.56
C VAL A 220 -15.73 9.27 0.14
N ASN A 221 -16.59 8.91 1.10
CA ASN A 221 -17.94 8.45 0.83
C ASN A 221 -18.78 9.51 0.13
N GLY A 222 -18.72 10.76 0.61
CA GLY A 222 -19.38 11.90 -0.06
C GLY A 222 -18.92 12.07 -1.50
N TYR A 223 -17.61 11.99 -1.76
CA TYR A 223 -17.07 12.00 -3.12
C TYR A 223 -17.62 10.87 -3.99
N CYS A 224 -17.72 9.65 -3.45
CA CYS A 224 -18.28 8.51 -4.17
C CYS A 224 -19.78 8.70 -4.49
N CYS A 225 -20.55 9.27 -3.55
CA CYS A 225 -21.98 9.57 -3.77
C CYS A 225 -22.20 10.66 -4.83
N GLU A 226 -21.31 11.66 -4.89
CA GLU A 226 -21.37 12.79 -5.82
C GLU A 226 -20.58 12.53 -7.12
N TYR A 227 -20.02 11.33 -7.29
CA TYR A 227 -19.09 11.04 -8.37
C TYR A 227 -19.76 11.05 -9.75
N ASP A 228 -19.28 11.92 -10.62
CA ASP A 228 -19.60 11.96 -12.05
C ASP A 228 -18.31 11.82 -12.85
N LYS A 229 -18.27 10.80 -13.72
CA LYS A 229 -17.10 10.47 -14.54
C LYS A 229 -16.64 11.59 -15.48
N ASN A 230 -17.50 12.55 -15.81
CA ASN A 230 -17.21 13.63 -16.75
C ASN A 230 -16.84 14.94 -16.05
N SER A 231 -17.30 15.17 -14.81
CA SER A 231 -17.12 16.45 -14.11
C SER A 231 -16.40 16.37 -12.76
N SER A 232 -16.27 15.19 -12.13
CA SER A 232 -15.63 15.11 -10.82
C SER A 232 -14.14 15.45 -10.90
N PRO A 233 -13.65 16.38 -10.05
CA PRO A 233 -12.23 16.68 -9.96
C PRO A 233 -11.48 15.51 -9.31
N PRO A 234 -10.14 15.45 -9.40
CA PRO A 234 -9.34 14.50 -8.63
C PRO A 234 -9.68 14.55 -7.12
N LEU A 235 -9.69 13.39 -6.45
CA LEU A 235 -10.13 13.27 -5.07
C LEU A 235 -9.38 14.21 -4.09
N PHE A 236 -8.09 14.44 -4.30
CA PHE A 236 -7.31 15.38 -3.48
C PHE A 236 -7.80 16.84 -3.62
N GLU A 237 -8.22 17.25 -4.81
CA GLU A 237 -8.79 18.58 -5.03
C GLU A 237 -10.15 18.71 -4.33
N TYR A 238 -11.00 17.70 -4.45
CA TYR A 238 -12.28 17.65 -3.73
C TYR A 238 -12.10 17.76 -2.21
N ILE A 239 -11.16 17.00 -1.63
CA ILE A 239 -10.83 17.06 -0.21
C ILE A 239 -10.35 18.46 0.18
N SER A 240 -9.51 19.07 -0.63
CA SER A 240 -9.01 20.43 -0.38
C SER A 240 -10.14 21.45 -0.31
N TRP A 241 -11.14 21.34 -1.19
CA TRP A 241 -12.32 22.19 -1.17
C TRP A 241 -13.16 21.97 0.09
N LYS A 242 -13.48 20.71 0.44
CA LYS A 242 -14.27 20.38 1.64
C LYS A 242 -13.61 20.84 2.94
N ILE A 243 -12.28 20.73 3.07
CA ILE A 243 -11.56 21.21 4.25
C ILE A 243 -11.65 22.74 4.33
N LYS A 244 -11.44 23.46 3.21
CA LYS A 244 -11.49 24.92 3.17
C LYS A 244 -12.89 25.45 3.49
N GLU A 245 -13.95 24.85 2.96
CA GLU A 245 -15.34 25.24 3.27
C GLU A 245 -15.64 25.15 4.78
N ASN A 246 -15.25 24.05 5.42
CA ASN A 246 -15.48 23.85 6.86
C ASN A 246 -14.67 24.82 7.75
N THR A 247 -13.52 25.33 7.26
CA THR A 247 -12.74 26.34 8.00
C THR A 247 -13.31 27.77 7.88
N VAL A 248 -14.11 28.04 6.84
CA VAL A 248 -14.69 29.37 6.59
C VAL A 248 -16.05 29.53 7.30
N TYR A 249 -16.75 28.43 7.57
CA TYR A 249 -18.05 28.43 8.25
C TYR A 249 -18.09 27.36 9.37
N PRO A 250 -17.53 27.66 10.56
CA PRO A 250 -17.48 26.73 11.69
C PRO A 250 -18.85 26.45 12.33
#